data_AF-A0A924VEB1-F1
#
_entry.id   AF-A0A924VEB1-F1
#
_cell.length_a   1.000
_cell.length_b   1.000
_cell.length_c   1.000
_cell.angle_alpha   90.00
_cell.angle_beta   90.00
_cell.angle_gamma   90.00
#
_symmetry.space_group_name_H-M   'P 1'
#
loop_
_entity.id
_entity.type
_entity.pdbx_description
1 polymer ?
#
loop_
_entity_poly.entity_id
_entity_poly.type
_entity_poly.pdbx_seq_one_letter_code
_entity_poly.pdbx_strand_id
1 'polypeptide(L)'
;MKLLSKITLPLMLICNLAGATSFAQSRNDAGLRGDAGAVSGFSDANAPVNFPSGATSWWHLLDTRHSNTNNNYAMQFSGSFFDQDVFVRKTNNSPSTAWNKLVLERDGKVGIGTNDTKGFKLAVAGGILAESVRVQLQGSWPDFVFKEQYQLPPLAFLAEYIKQKGHLPGIPSAEEVKANGIDLGEINIKLLQKIEELTLHLIELHKLSESMQLVNAEKQANQQKQIDELKLKLK
;
A
#
# COMPACT_ATOMS: atom_id res chain seq x y z
N MET A 1 -61.67 77.53 -14.65
CA MET A 1 -61.18 77.33 -16.03
C MET A 1 -59.67 77.13 -15.97
N LYS A 2 -59.16 76.14 -16.70
CA LYS A 2 -57.76 75.64 -16.84
C LYS A 2 -57.29 74.54 -15.88
N LEU A 3 -57.36 73.33 -16.45
CA LEU A 3 -56.63 72.10 -16.15
C LEU A 3 -55.13 72.35 -16.00
N LEU A 4 -54.50 71.67 -15.04
CA LEU A 4 -53.13 71.18 -15.17
C LEU A 4 -53.07 69.73 -14.66
N SER A 5 -52.65 68.86 -15.57
CA SER A 5 -52.63 67.40 -15.50
C SER A 5 -51.67 66.88 -14.42
N LYS A 6 -52.19 66.04 -13.52
CA LYS A 6 -51.35 65.16 -12.69
C LYS A 6 -50.87 63.99 -13.54
N ILE A 7 -49.61 64.05 -13.98
CA ILE A 7 -48.89 62.89 -14.49
C ILE A 7 -48.18 62.28 -13.29
N THR A 8 -48.75 61.21 -12.75
CA THR A 8 -48.11 60.37 -11.74
C THR A 8 -47.24 59.36 -12.48
N LEU A 9 -45.92 59.57 -12.53
CA LEU A 9 -44.98 58.52 -12.94
C LEU A 9 -44.94 57.46 -11.83
N PRO A 10 -45.12 56.16 -12.13
CA PRO A 10 -44.87 55.13 -11.13
C PRO A 10 -43.36 55.04 -10.91
N LEU A 11 -42.96 55.14 -9.64
CA LEU A 11 -41.60 54.86 -9.20
C LEU A 11 -41.34 53.37 -9.45
N MET A 12 -40.70 53.05 -10.56
CA MET A 12 -40.28 51.70 -10.90
C MET A 12 -39.14 51.34 -9.94
N LEU A 13 -39.48 50.57 -8.90
CA LEU A 13 -38.50 49.98 -7.99
C LEU A 13 -37.67 48.99 -8.80
N ILE A 14 -36.48 49.41 -9.24
CA ILE A 14 -35.50 48.53 -9.85
C ILE A 14 -35.00 47.61 -8.73
N CYS A 15 -35.65 46.46 -8.60
CA CYS A 15 -35.14 45.37 -7.77
C CYS A 15 -33.87 44.88 -8.46
N ASN A 16 -32.72 45.20 -7.86
CA ASN A 16 -31.42 44.70 -8.29
C ASN A 16 -31.38 43.19 -8.03
N LEU A 17 -31.91 42.40 -8.96
CA LEU A 17 -31.82 40.93 -8.92
C LEU A 17 -30.44 40.48 -9.43
N ALA A 18 -29.38 40.99 -8.79
CA ALA A 18 -28.03 40.46 -8.91
C ALA A 18 -27.79 39.48 -7.76
N GLY A 19 -28.64 38.46 -7.66
CA GLY A 19 -28.44 37.36 -6.72
C GLY A 19 -27.48 36.37 -7.35
N ALA A 20 -26.19 36.46 -7.05
CA ALA A 20 -25.29 35.34 -7.27
C ALA A 20 -25.87 34.15 -6.50
N THR A 21 -26.42 33.16 -7.20
CA THR A 21 -26.92 31.94 -6.55
C THR A 21 -25.72 31.17 -6.06
N SER A 22 -25.33 31.37 -4.79
CA SER A 22 -24.36 30.48 -4.14
C SER A 22 -25.03 29.11 -3.99
N PHE A 23 -24.51 28.10 -4.69
CA PHE A 23 -24.99 26.72 -4.54
C PHE A 23 -24.60 26.09 -3.19
N ALA A 24 -23.65 26.72 -2.48
CA ALA A 24 -23.27 26.34 -1.12
C ALA A 24 -24.14 27.07 -0.08
N GLN A 25 -24.64 26.30 0.88
CA GLN A 25 -25.36 26.80 2.05
C GLN A 25 -24.46 26.77 3.29
N SER A 26 -24.74 27.59 4.30
CA SER A 26 -24.06 27.43 5.59
C SER A 26 -24.78 26.40 6.46
N ARG A 27 -24.06 25.37 6.93
CA ARG A 27 -24.56 24.37 7.86
C ARG A 27 -23.47 23.89 8.80
N ASN A 28 -23.54 24.35 10.04
CA ASN A 28 -22.58 24.02 11.08
C ASN A 28 -22.76 22.63 11.69
N ASP A 29 -23.97 22.06 11.69
CA ASP A 29 -24.20 20.70 12.19
C ASP A 29 -24.38 19.69 11.05
N ALA A 30 -23.37 18.85 10.80
CA ALA A 30 -23.43 17.79 9.82
C ALA A 30 -24.41 16.65 10.21
N GLY A 31 -24.78 16.56 11.48
CA GLY A 31 -25.74 15.60 12.01
C GLY A 31 -27.19 16.09 11.94
N LEU A 32 -27.43 17.32 11.50
CA LEU A 32 -28.75 17.96 11.51
C LEU A 32 -29.77 17.15 10.70
N ARG A 33 -30.96 16.96 11.28
CA ARG A 33 -32.05 16.18 10.69
C ARG A 33 -32.90 17.02 9.74
N GLY A 34 -33.64 16.37 8.85
CA GLY A 34 -34.38 17.06 7.79
C GLY A 34 -35.53 17.91 8.33
N ASP A 35 -36.23 17.41 9.34
CA ASP A 35 -37.29 18.13 10.04
C ASP A 35 -36.76 19.26 10.94
N ALA A 36 -35.45 19.28 11.19
CA ALA A 36 -34.73 20.39 11.82
C ALA A 36 -34.12 21.37 10.79
N GLY A 37 -34.48 21.24 9.51
CA GLY A 37 -34.08 22.16 8.44
C GLY A 37 -32.90 21.72 7.59
N ALA A 38 -32.33 20.52 7.81
CA ALA A 38 -31.27 20.01 6.95
C ALA A 38 -31.79 19.60 5.56
N VAL A 39 -31.11 20.04 4.51
CA VAL A 39 -31.40 19.68 3.12
C VAL A 39 -30.22 18.98 2.48
N SER A 40 -30.48 18.17 1.45
CA SER A 40 -29.44 17.64 0.58
C SER A 40 -28.78 18.78 -0.20
N GLY A 41 -27.46 18.70 -0.41
CA GLY A 41 -26.74 19.69 -1.20
C GLY A 41 -25.27 19.85 -0.78
N PHE A 42 -24.74 21.01 -1.13
CA PHE A 42 -23.38 21.44 -0.82
C PHE A 42 -23.44 22.47 0.30
N SER A 43 -22.65 22.29 1.34
CA SER A 43 -22.60 23.22 2.46
C SER A 43 -21.18 23.47 2.93
N ASP A 44 -20.98 24.63 3.54
CA ASP A 44 -19.81 24.94 4.37
C ASP A 44 -20.21 25.02 5.85
N ALA A 45 -19.24 24.81 6.73
CA ALA A 45 -19.36 25.01 8.17
C ALA A 45 -18.19 25.86 8.64
N ASN A 46 -18.43 26.84 9.52
CA ASN A 46 -17.40 27.63 10.18
C ASN A 46 -17.28 27.35 11.68
N ALA A 47 -18.29 26.72 12.27
CA ALA A 47 -18.35 26.25 13.65
C ALA A 47 -18.84 24.79 13.64
N PRO A 48 -18.02 23.85 13.16
CA PRO A 48 -18.45 22.49 12.82
C PRO A 48 -18.87 21.67 14.04
N VAL A 49 -20.03 21.02 13.94
CA VAL A 49 -20.65 20.09 14.90
C VAL A 49 -20.96 18.78 14.16
N ASN A 50 -20.64 17.63 14.75
CA ASN A 50 -20.77 16.31 14.12
C ASN A 50 -19.96 16.13 12.82
N PHE A 51 -18.91 16.92 12.62
CA PHE A 51 -17.91 16.76 11.56
C PHE A 51 -16.81 15.76 11.99
N PRO A 52 -15.84 15.44 11.10
CA PRO A 52 -14.70 14.62 11.48
C PRO A 52 -13.96 15.13 12.72
N SER A 53 -13.36 14.21 13.47
CA SER A 53 -12.66 14.54 14.72
C SER A 53 -11.56 15.59 14.49
N GLY A 54 -11.52 16.63 15.32
CA GLY A 54 -10.58 17.75 15.21
C GLY A 54 -11.06 18.92 14.34
N ALA A 55 -12.27 18.88 13.79
CA ALA A 55 -12.86 20.00 13.07
C ALA A 55 -13.08 21.22 13.99
N THR A 56 -12.44 22.35 13.69
CA THR A 56 -12.51 23.59 14.50
C THR A 56 -12.77 24.87 13.69
N SER A 57 -12.81 24.79 12.36
CA SER A 57 -12.90 25.96 11.46
C SER A 57 -13.71 25.63 10.20
N TRP A 58 -13.25 26.05 9.01
CA TRP A 58 -13.95 25.88 7.74
C TRP A 58 -13.87 24.45 7.19
N TRP A 59 -15.05 23.86 6.95
CA TRP A 59 -15.22 22.51 6.42
C TRP A 59 -16.26 22.46 5.30
N HIS A 60 -16.01 21.62 4.31
CA HIS A 60 -16.98 21.28 3.27
C HIS A 60 -17.88 20.15 3.74
N LEU A 61 -19.13 20.15 3.28
CA LEU A 61 -20.08 19.07 3.50
C LEU A 61 -20.92 18.86 2.24
N LEU A 62 -20.78 17.69 1.64
CA LEU A 62 -21.62 17.19 0.57
C LEU A 62 -22.56 16.15 1.17
N ASP A 63 -23.86 16.34 1.00
CA ASP A 63 -24.83 15.55 1.74
C ASP A 63 -26.04 15.20 0.88
N THR A 64 -26.39 13.91 0.88
CA THR A 64 -27.66 13.43 0.35
C THR A 64 -28.44 12.77 1.47
N ARG A 65 -29.57 13.38 1.84
CA ARG A 65 -30.42 12.90 2.92
C ARG A 65 -31.68 12.19 2.41
N HIS A 66 -32.24 11.36 3.27
CA HIS A 66 -33.51 10.67 3.05
C HIS A 66 -34.69 11.64 2.87
N SER A 67 -35.65 11.29 2.01
CA SER A 67 -36.83 12.14 1.69
C SER A 67 -37.78 12.34 2.87
N ASN A 68 -37.98 11.31 3.71
CA ASN A 68 -38.63 11.46 5.01
C ASN A 68 -37.75 12.29 5.96
N THR A 69 -38.20 13.49 6.28
CA THR A 69 -37.49 14.49 7.08
C THR A 69 -37.29 14.08 8.54
N ASN A 70 -38.11 13.16 9.06
CA ASN A 70 -37.96 12.60 10.42
C ASN A 70 -36.79 11.61 10.55
N ASN A 71 -36.25 11.15 9.43
CA ASN A 71 -35.14 10.21 9.40
C ASN A 71 -33.80 10.94 9.32
N ASN A 72 -32.81 10.40 10.03
CA ASN A 72 -31.42 10.81 9.91
C ASN A 72 -30.56 9.82 9.11
N TYR A 73 -31.10 9.32 7.99
CA TYR A 73 -30.31 8.56 7.01
C TYR A 73 -29.77 9.53 5.96
N ALA A 74 -28.45 9.58 5.83
CA ALA A 74 -27.76 10.43 4.89
C ALA A 74 -26.43 9.80 4.47
N MET A 75 -26.01 10.06 3.24
CA MET A 75 -24.65 9.81 2.76
C MET A 75 -23.91 11.15 2.71
N GLN A 76 -22.76 11.21 3.38
CA GLN A 76 -22.03 12.45 3.58
C GLN A 76 -20.56 12.31 3.20
N PHE A 77 -20.04 13.34 2.54
CA PHE A 77 -18.61 13.56 2.30
C PHE A 77 -18.20 14.89 2.92
N SER A 78 -17.02 14.95 3.51
CA SER A 78 -16.52 16.15 4.16
C SER A 78 -15.00 16.24 4.11
N GLY A 79 -14.46 17.44 4.16
CA GLY A 79 -13.02 17.72 4.19
C GLY A 79 -12.76 19.13 4.71
N SER A 80 -11.58 19.36 5.27
CA SER A 80 -11.19 20.71 5.68
C SER A 80 -10.91 21.56 4.45
N PHE A 81 -11.08 22.88 4.56
CA PHE A 81 -10.62 23.82 3.53
C PHE A 81 -9.09 23.89 3.43
N PHE A 82 -8.36 23.38 4.43
CA PHE A 82 -6.94 23.64 4.61
C PHE A 82 -6.05 22.41 4.41
N ASP A 83 -6.65 21.27 4.08
CA ASP A 83 -5.94 20.04 3.77
C ASP A 83 -6.58 19.35 2.55
N GLN A 84 -6.15 18.13 2.25
CA GLN A 84 -6.73 17.30 1.18
C GLN A 84 -7.37 16.03 1.77
N ASP A 85 -7.63 16.00 3.09
CA ASP A 85 -8.21 14.84 3.73
C ASP A 85 -9.70 14.74 3.34
N VAL A 86 -10.09 13.57 2.85
CA VAL A 86 -11.49 13.30 2.49
C VAL A 86 -12.07 12.29 3.47
N PHE A 87 -13.22 12.65 4.04
CA PHE A 87 -13.97 11.82 4.97
C PHE A 87 -15.32 11.46 4.39
N VAL A 88 -15.79 10.26 4.74
CA VAL A 88 -17.11 9.74 4.34
C VAL A 88 -17.82 9.13 5.54
N ARG A 89 -19.14 9.27 5.58
CA ARG A 89 -19.99 8.47 6.47
C ARG A 89 -21.37 8.24 5.88
N LYS A 90 -22.06 7.24 6.43
CA LYS A 90 -23.50 7.07 6.33
C LYS A 90 -24.07 7.22 7.73
N THR A 91 -24.93 8.20 7.97
CA THR A 91 -25.39 8.53 9.32
C THR A 91 -26.22 7.40 9.96
N ASN A 92 -26.86 6.54 9.18
CA ASN A 92 -27.64 5.39 9.67
C ASN A 92 -28.62 5.73 10.82
N ASN A 93 -29.40 6.79 10.64
CA ASN A 93 -30.31 7.36 11.64
C ASN A 93 -29.69 7.93 12.92
N SER A 94 -28.36 8.11 12.95
CA SER A 94 -27.64 8.68 14.09
C SER A 94 -26.76 9.87 13.67
N PRO A 95 -26.89 11.04 14.32
CA PRO A 95 -26.05 12.22 14.01
C PRO A 95 -24.58 12.03 14.38
N SER A 96 -24.29 11.14 15.35
CA SER A 96 -22.96 10.89 15.90
C SER A 96 -22.22 9.74 15.24
N THR A 97 -22.77 9.14 14.17
CA THR A 97 -22.08 8.08 13.43
C THR A 97 -20.70 8.56 12.97
N ALA A 98 -19.69 7.76 13.26
CA ALA A 98 -18.29 8.09 13.04
C ALA A 98 -17.98 8.34 11.56
N TRP A 99 -17.07 9.29 11.32
CA TRP A 99 -16.50 9.54 10.02
C TRP A 99 -15.35 8.58 9.74
N ASN A 100 -15.32 8.06 8.52
CA ASN A 100 -14.20 7.27 8.02
C ASN A 100 -13.35 8.16 7.11
N LYS A 101 -12.07 8.26 7.39
CA LYS A 101 -11.13 8.93 6.49
C LYS A 101 -10.86 8.01 5.29
N LEU A 102 -11.15 8.49 4.08
CA LEU A 102 -11.03 7.74 2.84
C LEU A 102 -9.64 7.89 2.21
N VAL A 103 -9.11 9.11 2.18
CA VAL A 103 -7.79 9.42 1.61
C VAL A 103 -7.08 10.43 2.50
N LEU A 104 -5.81 10.14 2.78
CA LEU A 104 -4.83 11.09 3.29
C LEU A 104 -3.95 11.48 2.11
N GLU A 105 -4.20 12.62 1.50
CA GLU A 105 -3.33 13.13 0.44
C GLU A 105 -2.48 14.29 0.96
N ARG A 106 -1.17 14.09 0.99
CA ARG A 106 -0.21 15.18 1.25
C ARG A 106 0.91 15.04 0.23
N ASP A 107 1.04 16.03 -0.65
CA ASP A 107 2.08 16.06 -1.69
C ASP A 107 2.07 14.82 -2.61
N GLY A 108 0.86 14.35 -2.97
CA GLY A 108 0.66 13.18 -3.83
C GLY A 108 1.11 11.85 -3.21
N LYS A 109 0.98 11.72 -1.87
CA LYS A 109 1.19 10.48 -1.11
C LYS A 109 -0.13 10.07 -0.49
N VAL A 110 -0.40 8.76 -0.43
CA VAL A 110 -1.63 8.18 0.13
C VAL A 110 -1.31 7.42 1.41
N GLY A 111 -1.96 7.80 2.50
CA GLY A 111 -1.97 7.04 3.76
C GLY A 111 -3.29 6.29 3.95
N ILE A 112 -3.25 4.98 4.19
CA ILE A 112 -4.42 4.18 4.59
C ILE A 112 -4.22 3.77 6.05
N GLY A 113 -5.02 4.35 6.95
CA GLY A 113 -4.90 4.10 8.39
C GLY A 113 -3.66 4.69 9.07
N THR A 114 -2.83 5.47 8.36
CA THR A 114 -1.65 6.16 8.92
C THR A 114 -1.46 7.54 8.31
N ASN A 115 -1.14 8.54 9.14
CA ASN A 115 -0.73 9.88 8.71
C ASN A 115 0.76 9.99 8.38
N ASP A 116 1.57 9.00 8.78
CA ASP A 116 3.00 8.95 8.51
C ASP A 116 3.26 7.96 7.38
N THR A 117 3.60 8.48 6.20
CA THR A 117 3.90 7.65 5.03
C THR A 117 5.37 7.24 4.94
N LYS A 118 6.22 7.64 5.90
CA LYS A 118 7.67 7.35 5.92
C LYS A 118 8.39 7.71 4.61
N GLY A 119 7.88 8.70 3.88
CA GLY A 119 8.43 9.10 2.58
C GLY A 119 7.92 8.30 1.37
N PHE A 120 7.21 7.19 1.59
CA PHE A 120 6.62 6.40 0.51
C PHE A 120 5.37 7.06 -0.08
N LYS A 121 5.06 6.69 -1.33
CA LYS A 121 3.87 7.15 -2.06
C LYS A 121 2.58 6.50 -1.58
N LEU A 122 2.65 5.27 -1.06
CA LEU A 122 1.54 4.58 -0.42
C LEU A 122 2.04 3.99 0.90
N ALA A 123 1.36 4.27 2.00
CA ALA A 123 1.61 3.65 3.30
C ALA A 123 0.32 3.11 3.89
N VAL A 124 0.35 1.87 4.37
CA VAL A 124 -0.82 1.17 4.93
C VAL A 124 -0.52 0.74 6.35
N ALA A 125 -1.31 1.19 7.32
CA ALA A 125 -1.31 0.66 8.66
C ALA A 125 -2.19 -0.60 8.71
N GLY A 126 -1.56 -1.77 8.62
CA GLY A 126 -2.23 -3.07 8.57
C GLY A 126 -1.76 -3.91 7.38
N GLY A 127 -2.48 -4.98 7.09
CA GLY A 127 -2.20 -5.83 5.94
C GLY A 127 -2.88 -5.35 4.67
N ILE A 128 -2.33 -5.75 3.52
CA ILE A 128 -2.98 -5.62 2.20
C ILE A 128 -3.41 -7.02 1.77
N LEU A 129 -4.71 -7.21 1.51
CA LEU A 129 -5.22 -8.42 0.86
C LEU A 129 -5.39 -8.12 -0.63
N ALA A 130 -4.71 -8.89 -1.48
CA ALA A 130 -4.78 -8.74 -2.93
C ALA A 130 -4.74 -10.13 -3.58
N GLU A 131 -5.49 -10.32 -4.66
CA GLU A 131 -5.39 -11.53 -5.48
C GLU A 131 -4.07 -11.57 -6.27
N SER A 132 -3.53 -10.41 -6.64
CA SER A 132 -2.29 -10.30 -7.41
C SER A 132 -1.57 -8.99 -7.15
N VAL A 133 -0.24 -9.05 -7.05
CA VAL A 133 0.66 -7.89 -6.96
C VAL A 133 1.81 -8.11 -7.96
N ARG A 134 2.02 -7.14 -8.86
CA ARG A 134 3.17 -7.14 -9.78
C ARG A 134 4.18 -6.11 -9.32
N VAL A 135 5.36 -6.58 -8.91
CA VAL A 135 6.50 -5.73 -8.57
C VAL A 135 7.43 -5.70 -9.77
N GLN A 136 7.61 -4.52 -10.37
CA GLN A 136 8.54 -4.31 -11.48
C GLN A 136 9.65 -3.38 -11.02
N LEU A 137 10.80 -3.97 -10.68
CA LEU A 137 11.99 -3.21 -10.37
C LEU A 137 12.58 -2.61 -11.66
N GLN A 138 13.16 -1.41 -11.56
CA GLN A 138 13.91 -0.80 -12.67
C GLN A 138 15.29 -1.44 -12.87
N GLY A 139 15.78 -2.19 -11.89
CA GLY A 139 17.08 -2.87 -11.93
C GLY A 139 17.08 -4.16 -12.77
N SER A 140 18.27 -4.70 -13.00
CA SER A 140 18.46 -5.94 -13.75
C SER A 140 18.09 -7.19 -12.94
N TRP A 141 17.52 -8.18 -13.62
CA TRP A 141 17.21 -9.49 -13.06
C TRP A 141 18.48 -10.36 -12.97
N PRO A 142 18.62 -11.25 -11.96
CA PRO A 142 19.89 -11.84 -11.58
C PRO A 142 20.34 -13.01 -12.47
N ASP A 143 20.09 -12.95 -13.78
CA ASP A 143 20.49 -13.99 -14.77
C ASP A 143 22.01 -13.98 -15.07
N PHE A 144 22.80 -13.39 -14.18
CA PHE A 144 24.24 -13.30 -14.32
C PHE A 144 24.98 -14.47 -13.66
N VAL A 145 24.32 -15.25 -12.78
CA VAL A 145 24.92 -16.37 -12.05
C VAL A 145 25.39 -17.48 -13.00
N PHE A 146 24.70 -17.64 -14.14
CA PHE A 146 25.05 -18.64 -15.16
C PHE A 146 26.09 -18.18 -16.18
N LYS A 147 26.59 -16.94 -16.07
CA LYS A 147 27.61 -16.43 -17.01
C LYS A 147 28.98 -17.00 -16.65
N GLU A 148 29.82 -17.27 -17.66
CA GLU A 148 31.15 -17.88 -17.47
C GLU A 148 32.07 -17.11 -16.51
N GLN A 149 31.90 -15.78 -16.44
CA GLN A 149 32.68 -14.90 -15.56
C GLN A 149 32.14 -14.82 -14.11
N TYR A 150 31.05 -15.51 -13.78
CA TYR A 150 30.51 -15.51 -12.44
C TYR A 150 31.37 -16.36 -11.50
N GLN A 151 31.83 -15.73 -10.42
CA GLN A 151 32.61 -16.42 -9.39
C GLN A 151 31.68 -17.00 -8.34
N LEU A 152 31.39 -18.31 -8.47
CA LEU A 152 30.60 -19.03 -7.47
C LEU A 152 31.36 -19.07 -6.13
N PRO A 153 30.77 -18.55 -5.03
CA PRO A 153 31.44 -18.58 -3.73
C PRO A 153 31.70 -20.01 -3.26
N PRO A 154 32.92 -20.36 -2.79
CA PRO A 154 33.19 -21.69 -2.27
C PRO A 154 32.34 -22.03 -1.04
N LEU A 155 31.92 -23.30 -0.91
CA LEU A 155 31.14 -23.76 0.26
C LEU A 155 31.87 -23.55 1.60
N ALA A 156 33.20 -23.66 1.61
CA ALA A 156 34.01 -23.37 2.80
C ALA A 156 33.87 -21.91 3.25
N PHE A 157 33.92 -20.96 2.32
CA PHE A 157 33.69 -19.55 2.59
C PHE A 157 32.27 -19.31 3.10
N LEU A 158 31.27 -19.93 2.47
CA LEU A 158 29.88 -19.80 2.91
C LEU A 158 29.68 -20.33 4.33
N ALA A 159 30.29 -21.47 4.68
CA ALA A 159 30.21 -22.03 6.02
C ALA A 159 30.84 -21.11 7.07
N GLU A 160 32.00 -20.53 6.78
CA GLU A 160 32.64 -19.54 7.67
C GLU A 160 31.80 -18.26 7.81
N TYR A 161 31.25 -17.76 6.71
CA TYR A 161 30.40 -16.56 6.71
C TYR A 161 29.14 -16.78 7.56
N ILE A 162 28.43 -17.90 7.35
CA ILE A 162 27.24 -18.24 8.13
C ILE A 162 27.59 -18.39 9.62
N LYS A 163 28.71 -19.03 9.94
CA LYS A 163 29.17 -19.17 11.32
C LYS A 163 29.45 -17.82 11.98
N GLN A 164 30.00 -16.86 11.23
CA GLN A 164 30.36 -15.54 11.75
C GLN A 164 29.17 -14.57 11.79
N LYS A 165 28.30 -14.58 10.78
CA LYS A 165 27.26 -13.57 10.55
C LYS A 165 25.85 -14.08 10.85
N GLY A 166 25.62 -15.39 10.86
CA GLY A 166 24.32 -15.98 11.12
C GLY A 166 23.32 -15.88 9.97
N HIS A 167 23.72 -15.38 8.80
CA HIS A 167 22.91 -15.28 7.60
C HIS A 167 23.77 -15.44 6.33
N LEU A 168 23.12 -15.58 5.17
CA LEU A 168 23.82 -15.71 3.88
C LEU A 168 24.35 -14.35 3.39
N PRO A 169 25.46 -14.33 2.62
CA PRO A 169 25.95 -13.12 1.98
C PRO A 169 24.88 -12.46 1.10
N GLY A 170 24.68 -11.15 1.26
CA GLY A 170 23.71 -10.36 0.50
C GLY A 170 22.26 -10.42 1.02
N ILE A 171 21.93 -11.40 1.86
CA ILE A 171 20.63 -11.49 2.56
C ILE A 171 20.73 -10.67 3.85
N PRO A 172 19.76 -9.77 4.12
CA PRO A 172 19.79 -8.94 5.32
C PRO A 172 19.65 -9.79 6.60
N SER A 173 20.25 -9.32 7.68
CA SER A 173 20.11 -9.96 9.00
C SER A 173 18.70 -9.76 9.57
N ALA A 174 18.32 -10.59 10.55
CA ALA A 174 17.04 -10.41 11.25
C ALA A 174 16.92 -9.03 11.93
N GLU A 175 18.03 -8.46 12.38
CA GLU A 175 18.09 -7.15 13.01
C GLU A 175 17.89 -6.03 11.99
N GLU A 176 18.50 -6.15 10.81
CA GLU A 176 18.31 -5.21 9.69
C GLU A 176 16.87 -5.21 9.20
N VAL A 177 16.27 -6.41 9.05
CA VAL A 177 14.86 -6.54 8.65
C VAL A 177 13.92 -5.95 9.71
N LYS A 178 14.23 -6.13 11.00
CA LYS A 178 13.43 -5.55 12.08
C LYS A 178 13.51 -4.03 12.10
N ALA A 179 14.67 -3.45 11.77
CA ALA A 179 14.88 -2.01 11.78
C ALA A 179 14.28 -1.32 10.55
N ASN A 180 14.45 -1.91 9.36
CA ASN A 180 14.20 -1.24 8.09
C ASN A 180 13.05 -1.85 7.27
N GLY A 181 12.52 -3.00 7.67
CA GLY A 181 11.60 -3.79 6.85
C GLY A 181 12.33 -4.53 5.72
N ILE A 182 11.57 -4.98 4.73
CA ILE A 182 12.11 -5.71 3.57
C ILE A 182 11.43 -5.23 2.30
N ASP A 183 12.23 -4.95 1.27
CA ASP A 183 11.71 -4.72 -0.07
C ASP A 183 11.41 -6.07 -0.73
N LEU A 184 10.14 -6.30 -1.09
CA LEU A 184 9.68 -7.57 -1.67
C LEU A 184 10.33 -7.87 -3.02
N GLY A 185 10.61 -6.83 -3.82
CA GLY A 185 11.31 -7.00 -5.09
C GLY A 185 12.75 -7.41 -4.83
N GLU A 186 13.49 -6.64 -4.03
CA GLU A 186 14.92 -6.87 -3.79
C GLU A 186 15.19 -8.22 -3.12
N ILE A 187 14.37 -8.63 -2.15
CA ILE A 187 14.57 -9.93 -1.52
C ILE A 187 14.30 -11.06 -2.51
N ASN A 188 13.31 -10.92 -3.39
CA ASN A 188 13.05 -11.92 -4.43
C ASN A 188 14.21 -12.01 -5.45
N ILE A 189 14.86 -10.88 -5.82
CA ILE A 189 16.11 -10.89 -6.59
C ILE A 189 17.14 -11.79 -5.88
N LYS A 190 17.41 -11.48 -4.61
CA LYS A 190 18.50 -12.09 -3.86
C LYS A 190 18.23 -13.57 -3.59
N LEU A 191 16.99 -13.94 -3.29
CA LEU A 191 16.58 -15.33 -3.12
C LEU A 191 16.74 -16.11 -4.41
N LEU A 192 16.36 -15.54 -5.57
CA LEU A 192 16.58 -16.18 -6.87
C LEU A 192 18.06 -16.43 -7.13
N GLN A 193 18.92 -15.42 -6.90
CA GLN A 193 20.37 -15.58 -7.00
C GLN A 193 20.88 -16.73 -6.12
N LYS A 194 20.38 -16.87 -4.89
CA LYS A 194 20.79 -17.96 -3.98
C LYS A 194 20.30 -19.33 -4.42
N ILE A 195 19.13 -19.41 -5.04
CA ILE A 195 18.62 -20.65 -5.64
C ILE A 195 19.52 -21.07 -6.82
N GLU A 196 19.94 -20.12 -7.66
CA GLU A 196 20.84 -20.39 -8.79
C GLU A 196 22.23 -20.83 -8.33
N GLU A 197 22.83 -20.13 -7.35
CA GLU A 197 24.11 -20.52 -6.72
C GLU A 197 24.03 -21.93 -6.11
N LEU A 198 22.95 -22.22 -5.38
CA LEU A 198 22.72 -23.54 -4.80
C LEU A 198 22.61 -24.61 -5.89
N THR A 199 21.94 -24.30 -7.00
CA THR A 199 21.81 -25.22 -8.14
C THR A 199 23.18 -25.55 -8.74
N LEU A 200 24.07 -24.57 -8.88
CA LEU A 200 25.44 -24.80 -9.35
C LEU A 200 26.24 -25.71 -8.40
N HIS A 201 26.15 -25.48 -7.08
CA HIS A 201 26.79 -26.37 -6.11
C HIS A 201 26.25 -27.79 -6.15
N LEU A 202 24.94 -27.98 -6.38
CA LEU A 202 24.34 -29.30 -6.52
C LEU A 202 24.83 -30.02 -7.79
N ILE A 203 25.00 -29.30 -8.90
CA ILE A 203 25.58 -29.84 -10.13
C ILE A 203 27.03 -30.29 -9.89
N GLU A 204 27.83 -29.47 -9.20
CA GLU A 204 29.21 -29.81 -8.84
C GLU A 204 29.27 -31.04 -7.93
N LEU A 205 28.41 -31.09 -6.90
CA LEU A 205 28.32 -32.22 -5.98
C LEU A 205 27.90 -33.51 -6.70
N HIS A 206 26.96 -33.44 -7.65
CA HIS A 206 26.54 -34.59 -8.44
C HIS A 206 27.69 -35.15 -9.27
N LYS A 207 28.44 -34.28 -9.97
CA LYS A 207 29.64 -34.68 -10.73
C LYS A 207 30.68 -35.34 -9.84
N LEU A 208 30.92 -34.78 -8.65
CA LEU A 208 31.85 -35.38 -7.69
C LEU A 208 31.35 -36.76 -7.23
N SER A 209 30.06 -36.91 -6.95
CA SER A 209 29.45 -38.19 -6.58
C SER A 209 29.63 -39.26 -7.67
N GLU A 210 29.34 -38.92 -8.93
CA GLU A 210 29.55 -39.83 -10.06
C GLU A 210 31.02 -40.24 -10.19
N SER A 211 31.95 -39.29 -10.07
CA SER A 211 33.39 -39.59 -10.12
C SER A 211 33.83 -40.53 -9.00
N MET A 212 33.32 -40.33 -7.78
CA MET A 212 33.62 -41.21 -6.64
C MET A 212 33.05 -42.61 -6.85
N GLN A 213 31.85 -42.74 -7.43
CA GLN A 213 31.25 -44.04 -7.73
C GLN A 213 32.08 -44.81 -8.77
N LEU A 214 32.56 -44.14 -9.81
CA LEU A 214 33.44 -44.75 -10.81
C LEU A 214 34.75 -45.24 -10.19
N VAL A 215 35.43 -44.40 -9.41
CA VAL A 215 36.68 -44.78 -8.72
C VAL A 215 36.46 -45.94 -7.76
N ASN A 216 35.33 -45.96 -7.05
CA ASN A 216 34.99 -47.07 -6.15
C ASN A 216 34.72 -48.37 -6.91
N ALA A 217 34.03 -48.30 -8.06
CA ALA A 217 33.77 -49.47 -8.90
C ALA A 217 35.08 -50.06 -9.46
N GLU A 218 36.01 -49.21 -9.93
CA GLU A 218 37.34 -49.65 -10.38
C GLU A 218 38.15 -50.30 -9.26
N LYS A 219 38.14 -49.71 -8.07
CA LYS A 219 38.82 -50.25 -6.89
C LYS A 219 38.25 -51.62 -6.50
N GLN A 220 36.93 -51.79 -6.52
CA GLN A 220 36.26 -53.07 -6.26
C GLN A 220 36.64 -54.12 -7.30
N ALA A 221 36.66 -53.76 -8.58
CA ALA A 221 37.07 -54.67 -9.65
C ALA A 221 38.53 -55.12 -9.49
N ASN A 222 39.44 -54.22 -9.12
CA ASN A 222 40.84 -54.55 -8.88
C ASN A 222 41.04 -55.44 -7.64
N GLN A 223 40.32 -55.15 -6.55
CA GLN A 223 40.32 -56.01 -5.36
C GLN A 223 39.81 -57.41 -5.68
N GLN A 224 38.76 -57.52 -6.49
CA GLN A 224 38.22 -58.81 -6.91
C GLN A 224 39.24 -59.63 -7.72
N LYS A 225 39.92 -58.99 -8.69
CA LYS A 225 41.00 -59.63 -9.47
C LYS A 225 42.12 -60.16 -8.57
N GLN A 226 42.58 -59.36 -7.59
CA GLN A 226 43.62 -59.79 -6.64
C GLN A 226 43.16 -60.98 -5.79
N ILE A 227 41.90 -60.98 -5.33
CA ILE A 227 41.32 -62.11 -4.58
C ILE A 227 41.31 -63.38 -5.43
N ASP A 228 40.93 -63.27 -6.71
CA ASP A 228 40.84 -64.42 -7.61
C ASP A 228 42.24 -64.97 -7.95
N GLU A 229 43.24 -64.10 -8.15
CA GLU A 229 44.64 -64.51 -8.30
C GLU A 229 45.19 -65.22 -7.07
N LEU A 230 44.88 -64.73 -5.87
CA LEU A 230 45.31 -65.37 -4.62
C LEU A 230 44.65 -66.74 -4.44
N LYS A 231 43.36 -66.88 -4.76
CA LYS A 231 42.67 -68.18 -4.74
C LYS A 231 43.28 -69.19 -5.71
N LEU A 232 43.77 -68.74 -6.87
CA LEU A 232 44.43 -69.61 -7.85
C LEU A 232 45.77 -70.13 -7.30
N LYS A 233 46.54 -69.29 -6.61
CA LYS A 233 47.84 -69.66 -6.02
C LYS A 233 47.73 -70.58 -4.80
N LEU A 234 46.55 -70.67 -4.19
CA LEU A 234 46.26 -71.51 -3.01
C LEU A 234 45.73 -72.92 -3.37
N LYS A 235 45.44 -73.17 -4.65
CA LYS A 235 45.13 -74.51 -5.19
C LYS A 235 46.37 -75.18 -5.76
#